data_AF-A0A7Y2U5N1-F1
#
_entry.id   AF-A0A7Y2U5N1-F1
#
_cell.length_a   1.000
_cell.length_b   1.000
_cell.length_c   1.000
_cell.angle_alpha   90.00
_cell.angle_beta   90.00
_cell.angle_gamma   90.00
#
_symmetry.space_group_name_H-M   'P 1'
#
loop_
_entity.id
_entity.type
_entity.pdbx_description
1 polymer ?
#
loop_
_entity_poly.entity_id
_entity_poly.type
_entity_poly.pdbx_seq_one_letter_code
_entity_poly.pdbx_strand_id
1 'polypeptide(L)'
;LGLVENMAWFECDHGTRYPIFGDGGGAKEAGKLKIPLLGQIPINIPTREQGDSGSPVALMAPEENPASAAFADLATAVALSAVPE
;
A
#
# COMPACT_ATOMS: atom_id res chain seq x y z
N LEU A 1 -9.44 -6.58 11.79
CA LEU A 1 -8.58 -5.36 11.75
C LEU A 1 -7.12 -5.82 11.57
N GLY A 2 -6.37 -5.22 10.64
CA GLY A 2 -5.02 -5.66 10.24
C GLY A 2 -4.03 -4.50 10.06
N LEU A 3 -2.83 -4.80 9.58
CA LEU A 3 -1.72 -3.84 9.43
C LEU A 3 -1.53 -3.42 7.97
N VAL A 4 -1.24 -2.14 7.73
CA VAL A 4 -0.84 -1.61 6.42
C VAL A 4 0.55 -1.03 6.55
N GLU A 5 1.45 -1.39 5.64
CA GLU A 5 2.79 -0.81 5.59
C GLU A 5 2.82 0.33 4.57
N ASN A 6 2.99 1.55 5.07
CA ASN A 6 3.12 2.74 4.25
C ASN A 6 4.58 2.96 3.83
N MET A 7 4.80 3.57 2.66
CA MET A 7 6.13 3.87 2.11
C MET A 7 7.06 2.64 2.03
N ALA A 8 6.49 1.49 1.65
CA ALA A 8 7.17 0.20 1.70
C ALA A 8 8.38 0.11 0.74
N TRP A 9 8.27 0.72 -0.44
CA TRP A 9 9.40 0.88 -1.36
C TRP A 9 9.18 2.08 -2.27
N PHE A 10 10.24 2.54 -2.91
CA PHE A 10 10.19 3.40 -4.09
C PHE A 10 10.55 2.58 -5.32
N GLU A 11 9.78 2.67 -6.39
CA GLU A 11 10.09 2.03 -7.67
C GLU A 11 10.49 3.11 -8.68
N CYS A 12 11.68 2.99 -9.26
CA CYS A 12 12.11 3.91 -10.32
C CYS A 12 11.57 3.48 -11.68
N ASP A 13 11.67 4.35 -12.68
CA ASP A 13 11.14 4.12 -14.04
C ASP A 13 11.70 2.88 -14.76
N HIS A 14 12.80 2.31 -14.26
CA HIS A 14 13.41 1.08 -14.77
C HIS A 14 12.88 -0.20 -14.10
N GLY A 15 11.91 -0.09 -13.19
CA GLY A 15 11.30 -1.20 -12.46
C GLY A 15 12.08 -1.67 -11.23
N THR A 16 13.22 -1.05 -10.93
CA THR A 16 13.99 -1.39 -9.72
C THR A 16 13.29 -0.83 -8.49
N ARG A 17 13.06 -1.68 -7.50
CA ARG A 17 12.49 -1.32 -6.20
C ARG A 17 13.57 -1.06 -5.17
N TYR A 18 13.41 0.04 -4.43
CA TYR A 18 14.30 0.50 -3.37
C TYR A 18 13.54 0.58 -2.06
N PRO A 19 13.85 -0.27 -1.07
CA PRO A 19 13.31 -0.14 0.28
C PRO A 19 14.03 0.99 1.02
N ILE A 20 13.74 2.26 0.68
CA ILE A 20 14.46 3.44 1.17
C ILE A 20 14.45 3.53 2.71
N PHE A 21 13.37 3.04 3.34
CA PHE A 21 13.22 3.04 4.80
C PHE A 21 13.46 1.66 5.44
N GLY A 22 14.07 0.72 4.70
CA GLY A 22 14.21 -0.67 5.09
C GLY A 22 13.08 -1.55 4.57
N ASP A 23 13.19 -2.86 4.78
CA ASP A 23 12.28 -3.88 4.25
C ASP A 23 11.81 -4.85 5.35
N GLY A 24 10.60 -5.37 5.18
CA GLY A 24 10.01 -6.43 6.02
C GLY A 24 9.56 -5.99 7.42
N GLY A 25 9.58 -4.69 7.73
CA GLY A 25 9.17 -4.16 9.04
C GLY A 25 7.70 -4.46 9.35
N GLY A 26 6.81 -4.17 8.39
CA GLY A 26 5.37 -4.40 8.50
C GLY A 26 5.02 -5.87 8.65
N ALA A 27 5.63 -6.76 7.84
CA ALA A 27 5.40 -8.20 7.92
C ALA A 27 5.85 -8.78 9.29
N LYS A 28 7.02 -8.34 9.78
CA LYS A 28 7.52 -8.75 11.09
C LYS A 28 6.59 -8.32 12.22
N GLU A 29 6.09 -7.08 12.18
CA GLU A 29 5.22 -6.55 13.22
C GLU A 29 3.82 -7.19 13.18
N ALA A 30 3.25 -7.38 11.99
CA ALA A 30 2.00 -8.11 11.79
C ALA A 30 2.07 -9.53 12.39
N GLY A 31 3.19 -10.23 12.16
CA GLY A 31 3.44 -11.56 12.75
C GLY A 31 3.51 -11.56 14.28
N LYS A 32 4.17 -10.58 14.90
CA LYS A 32 4.21 -10.44 16.37
C LYS A 32 2.82 -10.18 16.95
N LEU A 33 2.06 -9.30 16.31
CA LEU A 33 0.72 -8.89 16.75
C LEU A 33 -0.36 -9.93 16.40
N LYS A 34 -0.02 -10.96 15.61
CA LYS A 34 -0.95 -11.98 15.11
C LYS A 34 -2.13 -11.37 14.35
N ILE A 35 -1.86 -10.36 13.53
CA ILE A 35 -2.81 -9.71 12.65
C ILE A 35 -2.35 -9.85 11.20
N PRO A 36 -3.26 -9.83 10.21
CA PRO A 36 -2.86 -9.89 8.81
C PRO A 36 -2.15 -8.60 8.39
N LEU A 37 -1.14 -8.72 7.53
CA LEU A 37 -0.64 -7.62 6.70
C LEU A 37 -1.60 -7.47 5.51
N LEU A 38 -2.35 -6.38 5.49
CA LEU A 38 -3.43 -6.14 4.53
C LEU A 38 -2.92 -5.54 3.21
N GLY A 39 -1.76 -4.90 3.22
CA GLY A 39 -1.19 -4.28 2.03
C GLY A 39 0.09 -3.51 2.34
N GLN A 40 0.83 -3.23 1.28
CA GLN A 40 2.05 -2.43 1.30
C GLN A 40 1.93 -1.36 0.22
N ILE A 41 2.05 -0.09 0.60
CA ILE A 41 1.84 1.05 -0.30
C ILE A 41 3.20 1.64 -0.70
N PRO A 42 3.51 1.76 -2.00
CA PRO A 42 4.77 2.35 -2.45
C PRO A 42 4.81 3.87 -2.24
N ILE A 43 6.02 4.40 -2.16
CA ILE A 43 6.31 5.82 -2.35
C ILE A 43 6.06 6.13 -3.84
N ASN A 44 5.15 7.06 -4.09
CA ASN A 44 4.75 7.43 -5.44
C ASN A 44 4.47 8.94 -5.50
N ILE A 45 5.01 9.63 -6.51
CA ILE A 45 4.88 11.09 -6.65
C ILE A 45 3.40 11.51 -6.76
N PRO A 46 2.57 10.86 -7.61
CA PRO A 46 1.14 11.12 -7.65
C PRO A 46 0.45 11.01 -6.29
N THR A 47 0.84 10.12 -5.37
CA THR A 47 0.27 10.07 -4.02
C THR A 47 0.34 11.43 -3.30
N ARG A 48 1.48 12.12 -3.39
CA ARG A 48 1.66 13.45 -2.79
C ARG A 48 0.82 14.50 -3.53
N GLU A 49 0.94 14.56 -4.85
CA GLU A 49 0.27 15.57 -5.68
C GLU A 49 -1.26 15.50 -5.57
N GLN A 50 -1.79 14.27 -5.57
CA GLN A 50 -3.20 13.97 -5.45
C GLN A 50 -3.74 14.17 -4.02
N GLY A 51 -2.90 13.88 -3.01
CA GLY A 51 -3.21 14.25 -1.63
C GLY A 51 -3.32 15.75 -1.45
N ASP A 52 -2.35 16.51 -1.98
CA ASP A 52 -2.30 17.97 -1.91
C ASP A 52 -3.47 18.62 -2.67
N SER A 53 -3.93 18.01 -3.78
CA SER A 53 -5.06 18.50 -4.59
C SER A 53 -6.44 18.13 -4.04
N GLY A 54 -6.52 17.24 -3.03
CA GLY A 54 -7.77 16.73 -2.48
C GLY A 54 -8.45 15.65 -3.33
N SER A 55 -7.75 15.05 -4.31
CA SER A 55 -8.25 13.97 -5.17
C SER A 55 -7.39 12.71 -4.97
N PRO A 56 -7.61 11.90 -3.92
CA PRO A 56 -6.68 10.84 -3.51
C PRO A 56 -6.25 9.89 -4.63
N VAL A 57 -4.98 9.47 -4.61
CA VAL A 57 -4.41 8.53 -5.60
C VAL A 57 -5.21 7.22 -5.71
N ALA A 58 -5.87 6.78 -4.64
CA ALA A 58 -6.74 5.60 -4.62
C ALA A 58 -7.96 5.71 -5.55
N LEU A 59 -8.29 6.90 -6.06
CA LEU A 59 -9.37 7.12 -7.02
C LEU A 59 -8.90 7.07 -8.48
N MET A 60 -7.60 6.97 -8.73
CA MET A 60 -7.06 6.79 -10.08
C MET A 60 -7.32 5.37 -10.58
N ALA A 61 -7.29 5.15 -11.90
CA ALA A 61 -7.36 3.80 -12.45
C ALA A 61 -6.17 2.95 -11.93
N PRO A 62 -6.40 1.75 -11.36
CA PRO A 62 -5.33 0.87 -10.87
C PRO A 62 -4.26 0.57 -11.93
N GLU A 63 -4.65 0.49 -13.19
CA GLU A 63 -3.78 0.18 -14.33
C GLU A 63 -2.81 1.32 -14.66
N GLU A 64 -3.13 2.54 -14.24
CA GLU A 64 -2.34 3.75 -14.54
C GLU A 64 -1.31 4.08 -13.45
N ASN A 65 -1.49 3.55 -12.22
CA ASN A 65 -0.63 3.91 -11.10
C ASN A 65 -0.46 2.77 -10.08
N PRO A 66 0.79 2.40 -9.73
CA PRO A 66 1.04 1.28 -8.81
C PRO A 66 0.57 1.54 -7.38
N ALA A 67 0.53 2.79 -6.91
CA ALA A 67 -0.04 3.10 -5.60
C ALA A 67 -1.57 2.97 -5.63
N SER A 68 -2.23 3.36 -6.73
CA SER A 68 -3.67 3.12 -6.89
C SER A 68 -4.00 1.63 -6.87
N ALA A 69 -3.25 0.82 -7.64
CA ALA A 69 -3.39 -0.64 -7.61
C ALA A 69 -3.22 -1.21 -6.19
N ALA A 70 -2.18 -0.78 -5.46
CA ALA A 70 -1.96 -1.23 -4.09
C ALA A 70 -3.11 -0.84 -3.14
N PHE A 71 -3.73 0.32 -3.32
CA PHE A 71 -4.91 0.72 -2.56
C PHE A 71 -6.15 -0.11 -2.93
N ALA A 72 -6.33 -0.46 -4.20
CA ALA A 72 -7.42 -1.32 -4.64
C ALA A 72 -7.29 -2.73 -4.03
N ASP A 73 -6.10 -3.33 -4.08
CA ASP A 73 -5.80 -4.62 -3.45
C ASP A 73 -6.04 -4.57 -1.93
N LEU A 74 -5.60 -3.49 -1.28
CA LEU A 74 -5.83 -3.26 0.15
C LEU A 74 -7.34 -3.19 0.46
N ALA A 75 -8.13 -2.49 -0.34
CA ALA A 75 -9.57 -2.39 -0.15
C ALA A 75 -10.25 -3.76 -0.25
N THR A 76 -9.83 -4.59 -1.23
CA THR A 76 -10.28 -5.98 -1.35
C THR A 76 -9.90 -6.81 -0.12
N ALA A 77 -8.66 -6.70 0.36
CA ALA A 77 -8.19 -7.41 1.55
C ALA A 77 -9.01 -7.03 2.80
N VAL A 78 -9.30 -5.73 2.98
CA VAL A 78 -10.15 -5.24 4.07
C VAL A 78 -11.56 -5.82 3.95
N ALA A 79 -12.17 -5.76 2.77
CA ALA A 79 -13.53 -6.26 2.55
C ALA A 79 -13.65 -7.77 2.86
N LEU A 80 -12.68 -8.57 2.42
CA LEU A 80 -12.65 -10.01 2.69
C LEU A 80 -12.39 -10.32 4.17
N SER A 81 -11.55 -9.53 4.84
CA SER A 81 -11.28 -9.69 6.27
C SER A 81 -12.43 -9.27 7.19
N ALA A 82 -13.41 -8.53 6.64
CA ALA A 82 -14.57 -8.02 7.37
C ALA A 82 -15.80 -8.93 7.27
N VAL A 83 -15.75 -10.00 6.46
CA VAL A 83 -16.82 -11.02 6.42
C VAL A 83 -16.65 -11.92 7.65
N PRO A 84 -17.57 -11.89 8.63
CA PRO A 84 -17.58 -12.90 9.69
C PRO A 84 -17.95 -14.25 9.08
N GLU A 85 -17.37 -15.35 9.59
CA GLU A 85 -17.96 -16.70 9.41
C GLU A 85 -19.41 -16.75 9.94
#